data_AF-A0A9D4QER5-F1
#
_entry.id   AF-A0A9D4QER5-F1
#
_cell.length_a   1.000
_cell.length_b   1.000
_cell.length_c   1.000
_cell.angle_alpha   90.00
_cell.angle_beta   90.00
_cell.angle_gamma   90.00
#
_symmetry.space_group_name_H-M   'P 1'
#
loop_
_entity.id
_entity.type
_entity.pdbx_description
1 polymer ?
#
loop_
_entity_poly.entity_id
_entity_poly.type
_entity_poly.pdbx_seq_one_letter_code
_entity_poly.pdbx_strand_id
1 'polypeptide(L)'
;MTTPCTVYFFLPVLYELKVTSVFQGGLRGVVWADCVQGIVLFAAPFVIIGKIIYDSAHLDVPLRPLSDIDPSQWFMRFEADASSDETVWTHLVATLPFHLVREGMDQMVAQRFLAARSIHSARRVMWVGTTMLAFFVLSTTFTGLALTYWYRDCDPMLAGIITRYDQVVPLYVGQQLAGVAGLRGLFLAGLVGASISTVSSVINSHAATFYVDIVSPNIDLGETEAIWVTHLLG
;
A
#
# COMPACT_ATOMS: atom_id res chain seq x y z
N MET A 1 -17.73 13.94 -4.96
CA MET A 1 -17.23 14.85 -6.01
C MET A 1 -15.79 15.26 -5.69
N THR A 2 -14.81 14.49 -6.14
CA THR A 2 -13.40 14.85 -6.07
C THR A 2 -13.07 15.74 -7.26
N THR A 3 -12.55 16.95 -7.01
CA THR A 3 -12.14 17.86 -8.08
C THR A 3 -11.07 17.20 -8.95
N PRO A 4 -11.29 17.04 -10.28
CA PRO A 4 -10.29 16.50 -11.19
C PRO A 4 -8.97 17.30 -11.14
N CYS A 5 -9.02 18.59 -10.80
CA CYS A 5 -7.83 19.46 -10.73
C CYS A 5 -6.78 19.04 -9.69
N THR A 6 -7.14 18.34 -8.62
CA THR A 6 -6.15 17.93 -7.59
C THR A 6 -5.27 16.79 -8.11
N VAL A 7 -5.86 15.84 -8.82
CA VAL A 7 -5.14 14.70 -9.41
C VAL A 7 -4.19 15.17 -10.51
N TYR A 8 -4.63 16.09 -11.38
CA TYR A 8 -3.79 16.66 -12.44
C TYR A 8 -2.66 17.58 -11.94
N PHE A 9 -2.74 18.12 -10.72
CA PHE A 9 -1.67 18.94 -10.16
C PHE A 9 -0.60 18.09 -9.44
N PHE A 10 -1.03 17.04 -8.72
CA PHE A 10 -0.09 16.17 -8.00
C PHE A 10 0.55 15.08 -8.87
N LEU A 11 -0.10 14.60 -9.94
CA LEU A 11 0.52 13.64 -10.86
C LEU A 11 1.80 14.17 -11.51
N PRO A 12 1.81 15.38 -12.09
CA PRO A 12 3.04 15.99 -12.60
C PRO A 12 4.06 16.19 -11.49
N VAL A 13 3.69 16.65 -10.29
CA VAL A 13 4.64 16.87 -9.19
C VAL A 13 5.26 15.56 -8.69
N LEU A 14 4.48 14.47 -8.62
CA LEU A 14 4.95 13.15 -8.19
C LEU A 14 5.73 12.42 -9.30
N TYR A 15 5.33 12.61 -10.55
CA TYR A 15 6.07 12.17 -11.73
C TYR A 15 7.40 12.93 -11.84
N GLU A 16 7.38 14.25 -11.70
CA GLU A 16 8.55 15.14 -11.59
C GLU A 16 9.44 14.77 -10.39
N LEU A 17 8.89 14.34 -9.24
CA LEU A 17 9.70 13.86 -8.11
C LEU A 17 10.45 12.55 -8.42
N LYS A 18 9.85 11.66 -9.21
CA LYS A 18 10.53 10.43 -9.68
C LYS A 18 11.51 10.71 -10.82
N VAL A 19 11.19 11.65 -11.70
CA VAL A 19 12.05 12.09 -12.79
C VAL A 19 13.24 12.86 -12.22
N THR A 20 13.05 13.88 -11.39
CA THR A 20 14.14 14.64 -10.75
C THR A 20 15.06 13.80 -9.87
N SER A 21 14.56 12.79 -9.15
CA SER A 21 15.43 11.89 -8.36
C SER A 21 16.26 10.95 -9.22
N VAL A 22 15.78 10.52 -10.40
CA VAL A 22 16.59 9.77 -11.37
C VAL A 22 17.64 10.68 -12.02
N PHE A 23 17.27 11.92 -12.36
CA PHE A 23 18.16 12.89 -13.01
C PHE A 23 19.20 13.53 -12.06
N GLN A 24 19.00 13.54 -10.73
CA GLN A 24 19.96 14.10 -9.76
C GLN A 24 20.51 13.09 -8.71
N GLY A 25 19.85 11.95 -8.46
CA GLY A 25 20.19 11.02 -7.37
C GLY A 25 20.29 9.53 -7.73
N GLY A 26 19.94 9.13 -8.96
CA GLY A 26 19.94 7.74 -9.42
C GLY A 26 19.06 6.80 -8.56
N LEU A 27 19.39 5.50 -8.55
CA LEU A 27 18.67 4.47 -7.78
C LEU A 27 18.53 4.82 -6.29
N ARG A 28 19.51 5.54 -5.71
CA ARG A 28 19.46 5.98 -4.31
C ARG A 28 18.36 7.02 -4.06
N GLY A 29 18.14 7.94 -5.01
CA GLY A 29 17.08 8.93 -4.92
C GLY A 29 15.69 8.29 -4.92
N VAL A 30 15.49 7.28 -5.78
CA VAL A 30 14.25 6.51 -5.84
C VAL A 30 13.97 5.80 -4.52
N VAL A 31 14.97 5.12 -3.94
CA VAL A 31 14.84 4.43 -2.65
C VAL A 31 14.45 5.40 -1.53
N TRP A 32 15.05 6.60 -1.49
CA TRP A 32 14.68 7.61 -0.49
C TRP A 32 13.24 8.11 -0.64
N ALA A 33 12.79 8.36 -1.86
CA ALA A 33 11.41 8.75 -2.13
C ALA A 33 10.42 7.66 -1.69
N ASP A 34 10.73 6.39 -2.00
CA ASP A 34 9.94 5.23 -1.59
C ASP A 34 9.89 5.11 -0.05
N CYS A 35 11.00 5.36 0.65
CA CYS A 35 11.02 5.36 2.11
C CYS A 35 10.10 6.45 2.69
N VAL A 36 10.16 7.68 2.17
CA VAL A 36 9.29 8.77 2.64
C VAL A 36 7.82 8.45 2.40
N GLN A 37 7.47 7.97 1.21
CA GLN A 37 6.11 7.56 0.87
C GLN A 37 5.62 6.41 1.75
N GLY A 38 6.49 5.43 2.01
CA GLY A 38 6.23 4.32 2.91
C GLY A 38 5.95 4.78 4.34
N ILE A 39 6.72 5.73 4.87
CA ILE A 39 6.49 6.30 6.21
C ILE A 39 5.13 7.00 6.28
N VAL A 40 4.78 7.80 5.27
CA VAL A 40 3.49 8.50 5.22
C VAL A 40 2.33 7.51 5.21
N LEU A 41 2.41 6.47 4.39
CA LEU A 41 1.39 5.42 4.35
C LEU A 41 1.29 4.64 5.65
N PHE A 42 2.43 4.30 6.24
CA PHE A 42 2.47 3.55 7.49
C PHE A 42 1.91 4.35 8.66
N ALA A 43 2.09 5.68 8.67
CA ALA A 43 1.52 6.56 9.69
C ALA A 43 -0.01 6.73 9.55
N ALA A 44 -0.56 6.62 8.34
CA ALA A 44 -1.96 6.94 8.07
C ALA A 44 -2.98 6.13 8.91
N PRO A 45 -2.86 4.79 9.05
CA PRO A 45 -3.69 4.00 9.96
C PRO A 45 -3.74 4.56 11.39
N PHE A 46 -2.58 4.90 11.96
CA PHE A 46 -2.47 5.42 13.32
C PHE A 46 -3.13 6.78 13.48
N VAL A 47 -2.96 7.66 12.49
CA VAL A 47 -3.59 8.98 12.48
C VAL A 47 -5.11 8.86 12.40
N ILE A 48 -5.63 7.96 11.55
CA ILE A 48 -7.09 7.74 11.42
C ILE A 48 -7.66 7.19 12.72
N ILE A 49 -7.07 6.12 13.26
CA ILE A 49 -7.52 5.51 14.53
C ILE A 49 -7.46 6.54 15.67
N GLY A 50 -6.34 7.27 15.79
CA GLY A 50 -6.17 8.30 16.82
C GLY A 50 -7.20 9.43 16.70
N LYS A 51 -7.51 9.87 15.48
CA LYS A 51 -8.54 10.90 15.24
C LYS A 51 -9.93 10.41 15.62
N ILE A 52 -10.30 9.18 15.26
CA ILE A 52 -11.58 8.57 15.64
C ILE A 52 -11.71 8.52 17.16
N ILE A 53 -10.68 8.07 17.87
CA ILE A 53 -10.67 8.03 19.35
C ILE A 53 -10.82 9.43 19.94
N TYR A 54 -10.05 10.39 19.43
CA TYR A 54 -10.09 11.78 19.90
C TYR A 54 -11.48 12.40 19.71
N ASP A 55 -12.05 12.28 18.51
CA ASP A 55 -13.37 12.83 18.18
C ASP A 55 -14.47 12.17 18.99
N SER A 56 -14.41 10.85 19.19
CA SER A 56 -15.42 10.13 19.99
C SER A 56 -15.41 10.55 21.47
N ALA A 57 -14.28 11.08 21.97
CA ALA A 57 -14.13 11.52 23.35
C ALA A 57 -14.42 13.02 23.56
N HIS A 58 -14.25 13.85 22.52
CA HIS A 58 -14.28 15.32 22.66
C HIS A 58 -15.38 16.00 21.85
N LEU A 59 -15.95 15.33 20.85
CA LEU A 59 -17.06 15.84 20.08
C LEU A 59 -18.34 15.14 20.57
N ASP A 60 -19.43 15.90 20.69
CA ASP A 60 -20.78 15.36 20.95
C ASP A 60 -21.33 14.64 19.69
N VAL A 61 -20.55 13.72 19.13
CA VAL A 61 -21.02 12.86 18.05
C VAL A 61 -21.96 11.84 18.68
N PRO A 62 -23.20 11.66 18.18
CA PRO A 62 -24.18 10.72 18.73
C PRO A 62 -23.84 9.27 18.35
N LEU A 63 -22.60 8.86 18.64
CA LEU A 63 -22.13 7.50 18.46
C LEU A 63 -22.65 6.66 19.64
N ARG A 64 -23.36 5.57 19.36
CA ARG A 64 -23.61 4.51 20.36
C ARG A 64 -22.32 4.04 21.08
N PRO A 65 -22.41 3.44 22.27
CA PRO A 65 -21.24 2.90 22.94
C PRO A 65 -20.47 1.87 22.11
N LEU A 66 -19.16 1.75 22.34
CA LEU A 66 -18.33 0.68 21.74
C LEU A 66 -18.78 -0.72 22.17
N SER A 67 -19.44 -0.85 23.33
CA SER A 67 -19.98 -2.11 23.85
C SER A 67 -21.07 -2.72 22.99
N ASP A 68 -21.70 -1.94 22.11
CA ASP A 68 -22.78 -2.39 21.24
C ASP A 68 -22.25 -3.10 19.99
N ILE A 69 -20.94 -3.01 19.73
CA ILE A 69 -20.30 -3.76 18.66
C ILE A 69 -20.02 -5.17 19.16
N ASP A 70 -20.49 -6.16 18.40
CA ASP A 70 -20.09 -7.54 18.56
C ASP A 70 -18.89 -7.86 17.65
N PRO A 71 -17.65 -7.81 18.15
CA PRO A 71 -16.47 -8.09 17.34
C PRO A 71 -16.40 -9.55 16.89
N SER A 72 -17.17 -10.47 17.49
CA SER A 72 -17.13 -11.90 17.14
C SER A 72 -17.63 -12.17 15.72
N GLN A 73 -18.43 -11.26 15.15
CA GLN A 73 -18.90 -11.36 13.77
C GLN A 73 -17.79 -11.11 12.74
N TRP A 74 -16.73 -10.39 13.13
CA TRP A 74 -15.65 -9.95 12.22
C TRP A 74 -14.30 -10.56 12.56
N PHE A 75 -14.11 -11.00 13.80
CA PHE A 75 -12.87 -11.62 14.25
C PHE A 75 -12.99 -13.12 14.42
N MET A 76 -12.00 -13.81 13.85
CA MET A 76 -11.66 -15.18 14.24
C MET A 76 -12.80 -16.18 14.08
N ARG A 77 -13.49 -16.14 12.94
CA ARG A 77 -14.43 -17.18 12.52
C ARG A 77 -13.68 -18.48 12.22
N PHE A 78 -13.63 -19.39 13.20
CA PHE A 78 -12.94 -20.69 13.11
C PHE A 78 -13.79 -21.81 12.47
N GLU A 79 -14.93 -21.46 11.90
CA GLU A 79 -15.81 -22.40 11.18
C GLU A 79 -15.06 -23.01 10.00
N ALA A 80 -15.11 -24.34 9.87
CA ALA A 80 -14.51 -25.06 8.75
C ALA A 80 -15.42 -25.03 7.52
N ASP A 81 -15.75 -23.82 7.07
CA ASP A 81 -16.53 -23.57 5.85
C ASP A 81 -15.61 -23.07 4.74
N ALA A 82 -15.37 -23.93 3.74
CA ALA A 82 -14.53 -23.60 2.60
C ALA A 82 -15.23 -22.71 1.56
N SER A 83 -16.54 -22.45 1.70
CA SER A 83 -17.29 -21.57 0.80
C SER A 83 -17.27 -20.09 1.20
N SER A 84 -16.80 -19.80 2.42
CA SER A 84 -16.69 -18.45 2.96
C SER A 84 -15.25 -17.96 2.93
N ASP A 85 -15.01 -16.85 2.25
CA ASP A 85 -13.69 -16.19 2.16
C ASP A 85 -13.28 -15.48 3.47
N GLU A 86 -14.19 -15.46 4.46
CA GLU A 86 -14.04 -14.74 5.72
C GLU A 86 -13.65 -15.63 6.91
N THR A 87 -13.44 -16.93 6.70
CA THR A 87 -13.00 -17.83 7.79
C THR A 87 -11.49 -17.76 7.98
N VAL A 88 -11.03 -18.02 9.20
CA VAL A 88 -9.59 -18.07 9.52
C VAL A 88 -8.89 -19.12 8.65
N TRP A 89 -9.55 -20.23 8.36
CA TRP A 89 -8.99 -21.32 7.58
C TRP A 89 -8.83 -20.98 6.10
N THR A 90 -9.86 -20.40 5.48
CA THR A 90 -9.77 -19.98 4.07
C THR A 90 -8.74 -18.88 3.89
N HIS A 91 -8.67 -17.93 4.84
CA HIS A 91 -7.63 -16.91 4.84
C HIS A 91 -6.23 -17.50 4.99
N LEU A 92 -6.01 -18.44 5.91
CA LEU A 92 -4.71 -19.07 6.13
C LEU A 92 -4.24 -19.86 4.89
N VAL A 93 -5.14 -20.65 4.31
CA VAL A 93 -4.87 -21.47 3.12
C VAL A 93 -4.60 -20.60 1.89
N ALA A 94 -5.27 -19.45 1.75
CA ALA A 94 -5.03 -18.52 0.64
C ALA A 94 -3.73 -17.70 0.84
N THR A 95 -3.53 -17.19 2.06
CA THR A 95 -2.52 -16.15 2.34
C THR A 95 -1.11 -16.73 2.51
N LEU A 96 -0.96 -17.91 3.13
CA LEU A 96 0.36 -18.50 3.35
C LEU A 96 1.08 -18.86 2.04
N PRO A 97 0.49 -19.62 1.09
CA PRO A 97 1.14 -19.92 -0.17
C PRO A 97 1.41 -18.66 -0.99
N PHE A 98 0.47 -17.71 -0.99
CA PHE A 98 0.64 -16.43 -1.67
C PHE A 98 1.89 -15.69 -1.18
N HIS A 99 2.08 -15.59 0.14
CA HIS A 99 3.28 -14.95 0.69
C HIS A 99 4.55 -15.74 0.39
N LEU A 100 4.52 -17.08 0.43
CA LEU A 100 5.69 -17.89 0.10
C LEU A 100 6.13 -17.68 -1.36
N VAL A 101 5.19 -17.68 -2.30
CA VAL A 101 5.47 -17.39 -3.72
C VAL A 101 5.97 -15.97 -3.88
N ARG A 102 5.35 -15.00 -3.22
CA ARG A 102 5.79 -13.60 -3.30
C ARG A 102 7.22 -13.40 -2.77
N GLU A 103 7.57 -13.98 -1.63
CA GLU A 103 8.92 -13.80 -1.06
C GLU A 103 9.98 -14.67 -1.77
N GLY A 104 9.58 -15.82 -2.33
CA GLY A 104 10.52 -16.78 -2.91
C GLY A 104 10.69 -16.71 -4.44
N MET A 105 9.67 -16.25 -5.17
CA MET A 105 9.60 -16.38 -6.63
C MET A 105 9.27 -15.06 -7.35
N ASP A 106 8.76 -14.04 -6.65
CA ASP A 106 8.51 -12.74 -7.27
C ASP A 106 9.84 -12.04 -7.59
N GLN A 107 10.04 -11.74 -8.87
CA GLN A 107 11.26 -11.10 -9.36
C GLN A 107 11.53 -9.76 -8.67
N MET A 108 10.49 -8.98 -8.35
CA MET A 108 10.65 -7.70 -7.65
C MET A 108 11.30 -7.88 -6.29
N VAL A 109 10.91 -8.94 -5.57
CA VAL A 109 11.42 -9.26 -4.25
C VAL A 109 12.81 -9.91 -4.35
N ALA A 110 12.98 -10.84 -5.28
CA ALA A 110 14.26 -11.51 -5.53
C ALA A 110 15.38 -10.50 -5.87
N GLN A 111 15.10 -9.52 -6.72
CA GLN A 111 16.06 -8.46 -7.07
C GLN A 111 16.51 -7.65 -5.85
N ARG A 112 15.62 -7.37 -4.89
CA ARG A 112 15.95 -6.65 -3.65
C ARG A 112 16.89 -7.47 -2.76
N PHE A 113 16.72 -8.79 -2.73
CA PHE A 113 17.63 -9.68 -2.00
C PHE A 113 18.99 -9.82 -2.69
N LEU A 114 19.02 -9.91 -4.02
CA LEU A 114 20.26 -9.97 -4.81
C LEU A 114 21.06 -8.68 -4.75
N ALA A 115 20.39 -7.53 -4.59
CA ALA A 115 21.05 -6.24 -4.39
C ALA A 115 21.70 -6.08 -2.99
N ALA A 116 21.45 -6.99 -2.06
CA ALA A 116 22.04 -6.94 -0.73
C ALA A 116 23.53 -7.35 -0.74
N ARG A 117 24.35 -6.67 0.07
CA ARG A 117 25.81 -6.90 0.12
C ARG A 117 26.22 -8.27 0.64
N SER A 118 25.33 -8.98 1.33
CA SER A 118 25.58 -10.28 1.92
C SER A 118 24.28 -11.02 2.18
N ILE A 119 24.34 -12.34 2.29
CA ILE A 119 23.20 -13.18 2.66
C ILE A 119 22.60 -12.78 4.01
N HIS A 120 23.43 -12.35 4.96
CA HIS A 120 22.97 -11.85 6.25
C HIS A 120 22.14 -10.56 6.10
N SER A 121 22.59 -9.66 5.23
CA SER A 121 21.85 -8.43 4.92
C SER A 121 20.53 -8.73 4.22
N ALA A 122 20.52 -9.66 3.24
CA ALA A 122 19.30 -10.11 2.56
C ALA A 122 18.28 -10.69 3.55
N ARG A 123 18.71 -11.59 4.44
CA ARG A 123 17.85 -12.14 5.50
C ARG A 123 17.30 -11.08 6.43
N ARG A 124 18.10 -10.06 6.78
CA ARG A 124 17.63 -8.94 7.60
C ARG A 124 16.56 -8.12 6.87
N VAL A 125 16.76 -7.84 5.58
CA VAL A 125 15.78 -7.14 4.73
C VAL A 125 14.47 -7.93 4.67
N MET A 126 14.54 -9.25 4.46
CA MET A 126 13.38 -10.13 4.47
C MET A 126 12.62 -10.06 5.80
N TRP A 127 13.28 -10.32 6.93
CA TRP A 127 12.60 -10.31 8.24
C TRP A 127 12.00 -8.96 8.59
N VAL A 128 12.75 -7.87 8.39
CA VAL A 128 12.23 -6.51 8.65
C VAL A 128 11.04 -6.22 7.72
N GLY A 129 11.15 -6.53 6.43
CA GLY A 129 10.10 -6.31 5.46
C GLY A 129 8.81 -7.06 5.79
N THR A 130 8.92 -8.36 6.09
CA THR A 130 7.77 -9.19 6.46
C THR A 130 7.14 -8.75 7.77
N THR A 131 7.93 -8.41 8.79
CA THR A 131 7.39 -7.90 10.08
C THR A 131 6.69 -6.56 9.90
N MET A 132 7.28 -5.64 9.14
CA MET A 132 6.66 -4.34 8.84
C MET A 132 5.35 -4.52 8.06
N LEU A 133 5.32 -5.42 7.08
CA LEU A 133 4.10 -5.72 6.33
C LEU A 133 3.01 -6.30 7.23
N ALA A 134 3.34 -7.28 8.07
CA ALA A 134 2.38 -7.89 9.00
C ALA A 134 1.79 -6.84 9.96
N PHE A 135 2.63 -5.96 10.51
CA PHE A 135 2.18 -4.89 11.38
C PHE A 135 1.34 -3.85 10.62
N PHE A 136 1.72 -3.50 9.39
CA PHE A 136 0.93 -2.61 8.54
C PHE A 136 -0.46 -3.19 8.25
N VAL A 137 -0.55 -4.45 7.81
CA VAL A 137 -1.82 -5.15 7.59
C VAL A 137 -2.68 -5.13 8.86
N LEU A 138 -2.12 -5.49 10.01
CA LEU A 138 -2.82 -5.44 11.28
C LEU A 138 -3.36 -4.03 11.60
N SER A 139 -2.55 -2.99 11.39
CA SER A 139 -2.99 -1.60 11.59
C SER A 139 -4.12 -1.19 10.65
N THR A 140 -4.12 -1.67 9.40
CA THR A 140 -5.20 -1.41 8.44
C THR A 140 -6.49 -2.16 8.81
N THR A 141 -6.39 -3.38 9.37
CA THR A 141 -7.55 -4.11 9.92
C THR A 141 -8.19 -3.32 11.06
N PHE A 142 -7.39 -2.82 12.01
CA PHE A 142 -7.90 -1.94 13.08
C PHE A 142 -8.46 -0.62 12.57
N THR A 143 -7.90 -0.08 11.49
CA THR A 143 -8.45 1.10 10.81
C THR A 143 -9.84 0.81 10.23
N GLY A 144 -10.00 -0.33 9.57
CA GLY A 144 -11.29 -0.79 9.06
C GLY A 144 -12.34 -0.89 10.17
N LEU A 145 -11.99 -1.49 11.30
CA LEU A 145 -12.88 -1.60 12.47
C LEU A 145 -13.25 -0.25 13.06
N ALA A 146 -12.28 0.66 13.19
CA ALA A 146 -12.52 2.00 13.68
C ALA A 146 -13.46 2.78 12.74
N LEU A 147 -13.31 2.61 11.42
CA LEU A 147 -14.19 3.23 10.42
C LEU A 147 -15.58 2.61 10.44
N THR A 148 -15.71 1.29 10.63
CA THR A 148 -16.99 0.63 10.84
C THR A 148 -17.70 1.19 12.07
N TYR A 149 -16.98 1.38 13.18
CA TYR A 149 -17.53 2.05 14.37
C TYR A 149 -17.98 3.49 14.08
N TRP A 150 -17.15 4.27 13.39
CA TRP A 150 -17.44 5.66 13.06
C TRP A 150 -18.67 5.82 12.16
N TYR A 151 -18.82 4.96 11.15
CA TYR A 151 -19.90 5.04 10.16
C TYR A 151 -21.11 4.14 10.44
N ARG A 152 -21.16 3.42 11.57
CA ARG A 152 -22.23 2.45 11.83
C ARG A 152 -23.65 3.03 11.82
N ASP A 153 -23.79 4.30 12.16
CA ASP A 153 -25.08 4.99 12.29
C ASP A 153 -25.43 5.77 11.00
N CYS A 154 -24.45 5.94 10.11
CA CYS A 154 -24.59 6.60 8.82
C CYS A 154 -23.64 5.94 7.82
N ASP A 155 -24.05 4.78 7.29
CA ASP A 155 -23.26 4.03 6.32
C ASP A 155 -23.12 4.85 5.01
N PRO A 156 -21.89 5.24 4.61
CA PRO A 156 -21.67 6.04 3.42
C PRO A 156 -22.04 5.32 2.11
N MET A 157 -22.03 3.99 2.10
CA MET A 157 -22.45 3.18 0.95
C MET A 157 -23.97 3.22 0.79
N LEU A 158 -24.71 2.93 1.88
CA LEU A 158 -26.18 2.97 1.87
C LEU A 158 -26.72 4.38 1.62
N ALA A 159 -26.00 5.40 2.10
CA ALA A 159 -26.31 6.80 1.82
C ALA A 159 -25.97 7.24 0.37
N GLY A 160 -25.35 6.37 -0.45
CA GLY A 160 -24.97 6.68 -1.82
C GLY A 160 -23.83 7.70 -1.95
N ILE A 161 -23.07 7.95 -0.88
CA ILE A 161 -21.92 8.86 -0.85
C ILE A 161 -20.72 8.21 -1.55
N ILE A 162 -20.56 6.90 -1.36
CA ILE A 162 -19.54 6.08 -2.02
C ILE A 162 -20.20 4.96 -2.84
N THR A 163 -19.48 4.47 -3.84
CA THR A 163 -19.92 3.36 -4.70
C THR A 163 -19.16 2.06 -4.41
N ARG A 164 -18.03 2.15 -3.71
CA ARG A 164 -17.11 1.04 -3.45
C ARG A 164 -16.46 1.19 -2.07
N TYR A 165 -16.21 0.08 -1.39
CA TYR A 165 -15.69 0.09 -0.01
C TYR A 165 -14.26 0.61 0.11
N ASP A 166 -13.45 0.52 -0.95
CA ASP A 166 -12.10 1.11 -1.04
C ASP A 166 -12.12 2.65 -0.91
N GLN A 167 -13.28 3.28 -1.10
CA GLN A 167 -13.46 4.73 -0.97
C GLN A 167 -13.69 5.20 0.47
N VAL A 168 -13.91 4.31 1.45
CA VAL A 168 -14.23 4.70 2.85
C VAL A 168 -13.07 5.45 3.50
N VAL A 169 -11.84 4.96 3.36
CA VAL A 169 -10.63 5.62 3.91
C VAL A 169 -10.43 7.02 3.32
N PRO A 170 -10.37 7.21 1.99
CA PRO A 170 -10.21 8.54 1.42
C PRO A 170 -11.41 9.46 1.69
N LEU A 171 -12.63 8.93 1.85
CA LEU A 171 -13.78 9.70 2.32
C LEU A 171 -13.54 10.25 3.73
N TYR A 172 -13.16 9.39 4.68
CA TYR A 172 -12.88 9.79 6.06
C TYR A 172 -11.76 10.83 6.14
N VAL A 173 -10.64 10.59 5.46
CA VAL A 173 -9.53 11.56 5.39
C VAL A 173 -9.99 12.88 4.77
N GLY A 174 -10.84 12.83 3.74
CA GLY A 174 -11.38 14.01 3.08
C GLY A 174 -12.33 14.84 3.94
N GLN A 175 -13.09 14.21 4.84
CA GLN A 175 -14.09 14.86 5.69
C GLN A 175 -13.52 15.28 7.05
N GLN A 176 -12.89 14.33 7.76
CA GLN A 176 -12.57 14.47 9.19
C GLN A 176 -11.15 14.98 9.46
N LEU A 177 -10.26 14.84 8.48
CA LEU A 177 -8.88 15.35 8.56
C LEU A 177 -8.68 16.66 7.77
N ALA A 178 -9.76 17.23 7.20
CA ALA A 178 -9.70 18.49 6.44
C ALA A 178 -9.29 19.70 7.29
N GLY A 179 -9.56 19.68 8.61
CA GLY A 179 -9.17 20.74 9.54
C GLY A 179 -7.66 20.80 9.82
N VAL A 180 -6.91 19.73 9.51
CA VAL A 180 -5.45 19.70 9.68
C VAL A 180 -4.81 20.07 8.35
N ALA A 181 -4.32 21.31 8.27
CA ALA A 181 -3.71 21.85 7.05
C ALA A 181 -2.60 20.92 6.52
N GLY A 182 -2.68 20.57 5.23
CA GLY A 182 -1.68 19.76 4.55
C GLY A 182 -1.83 18.23 4.70
N LEU A 183 -2.55 17.72 5.70
CA LEU A 183 -2.61 16.28 5.98
C LEU A 183 -3.31 15.48 4.88
N ARG A 184 -4.42 15.99 4.34
CA ARG A 184 -5.11 15.39 3.18
C ARG A 184 -4.21 15.32 1.95
N GLY A 185 -3.45 16.40 1.69
CA GLY A 185 -2.51 16.47 0.58
C GLY A 185 -1.36 15.50 0.76
N LEU A 186 -0.81 15.41 1.97
CA LEU A 186 0.25 14.48 2.34
C LEU A 186 -0.21 13.02 2.17
N PHE A 187 -1.40 12.67 2.66
CA PHE A 187 -1.98 11.34 2.49
C PHE A 187 -2.14 10.98 1.01
N LEU A 188 -2.75 11.87 0.21
CA LEU A 188 -2.94 11.65 -1.22
C LEU A 188 -1.60 11.51 -1.96
N ALA A 189 -0.62 12.36 -1.62
CA ALA A 189 0.71 12.33 -2.21
C ALA A 189 1.46 11.03 -1.87
N GLY A 190 1.39 10.58 -0.61
CA GLY A 190 1.98 9.32 -0.17
C GLY A 190 1.34 8.11 -0.86
N LEU A 191 0.01 8.07 -0.93
CA LEU A 191 -0.73 6.99 -1.57
C LEU A 191 -0.41 6.89 -3.07
N VAL A 192 -0.55 8.01 -3.81
CA VAL A 192 -0.27 8.03 -5.24
C VAL A 192 1.21 7.75 -5.51
N GLY A 193 2.12 8.33 -4.72
CA GLY A 193 3.56 8.09 -4.84
C GLY A 193 3.92 6.61 -4.69
N ALA A 194 3.40 5.97 -3.65
CA ALA A 194 3.61 4.55 -3.39
C ALA A 194 3.00 3.66 -4.47
N SER A 195 1.80 3.98 -4.97
CA SER A 195 1.20 3.25 -6.10
C SER A 195 2.10 3.32 -7.34
N ILE A 196 2.59 4.51 -7.69
CA ILE A 196 3.54 4.68 -8.81
C ILE A 196 4.86 3.96 -8.52
N SER A 197 5.28 3.82 -7.26
CA SER A 197 6.50 3.07 -6.89
C SER A 197 6.37 1.58 -7.15
N THR A 198 5.23 1.02 -6.72
CA THR A 198 4.89 -0.38 -7.00
C THR A 198 4.81 -0.62 -8.51
N VAL A 199 4.08 0.21 -9.26
CA VAL A 199 3.93 0.05 -10.72
C VAL A 199 5.29 0.12 -11.42
N SER A 200 6.13 1.10 -11.10
CA SER A 200 7.47 1.21 -11.68
C SER A 200 8.34 -0.01 -11.35
N SER A 201 8.26 -0.54 -10.12
CA SER A 201 8.98 -1.75 -9.74
C SER A 201 8.50 -2.99 -10.51
N VAL A 202 7.19 -3.12 -10.74
CA VAL A 202 6.61 -4.21 -11.54
C VAL A 202 7.08 -4.13 -12.98
N ILE A 203 7.01 -2.94 -13.59
CA ILE A 203 7.42 -2.73 -14.97
C ILE A 203 8.92 -3.06 -15.12
N ASN A 204 9.77 -2.54 -14.24
CA ASN A 204 11.20 -2.81 -14.25
C ASN A 204 11.53 -4.30 -14.05
N SER A 205 10.81 -5.00 -13.16
CA SER A 205 11.04 -6.43 -12.94
C SER A 205 10.63 -7.26 -14.15
N HIS A 206 9.52 -6.93 -14.81
CA HIS A 206 9.08 -7.62 -16.03
C HIS A 206 9.98 -7.33 -17.22
N ALA A 207 10.45 -6.08 -17.39
CA ALA A 207 11.42 -5.72 -18.41
C ALA A 207 12.71 -6.52 -18.23
N ALA A 208 13.21 -6.62 -17.00
CA ALA A 208 14.39 -7.42 -16.68
C ALA A 208 14.18 -8.91 -16.96
N THR A 209 13.05 -9.49 -16.53
CA THR A 209 12.73 -10.90 -16.81
C THR A 209 12.60 -11.16 -18.31
N PHE A 210 11.92 -10.29 -19.05
CA PHE A 210 11.78 -10.42 -20.51
C PHE A 210 13.15 -10.35 -21.20
N TYR A 211 14.00 -9.41 -20.79
CA TYR A 211 15.35 -9.31 -21.33
C TYR A 211 16.17 -10.58 -21.07
N VAL A 212 16.24 -11.04 -19.82
CA VAL A 212 17.08 -12.19 -19.43
C VAL A 212 16.56 -13.50 -20.01
N ASP A 213 15.24 -13.72 -20.00
CA ASP A 213 14.66 -15.02 -20.35
C ASP A 213 14.33 -15.14 -21.84
N ILE A 214 14.05 -14.03 -22.53
CA ILE A 214 13.59 -14.05 -23.93
C ILE A 214 14.62 -13.42 -24.88
N VAL A 215 15.20 -12.26 -24.54
CA VAL A 215 16.09 -11.53 -25.47
C VAL A 215 17.50 -12.11 -25.44
N SER A 216 18.14 -12.13 -24.26
CA SER A 216 19.54 -12.54 -24.09
C SER A 216 19.87 -13.96 -24.60
N PRO A 217 18.97 -14.96 -24.54
CA PRO A 217 19.27 -16.29 -25.07
C PRO A 217 19.18 -16.38 -26.61
N ASN A 218 18.45 -15.46 -27.24
CA ASN A 218 18.17 -15.50 -28.68
C ASN A 218 18.96 -14.44 -29.47
N ILE A 219 19.43 -13.39 -28.81
CA ILE A 219 20.12 -12.25 -29.42
C ILE A 219 21.32 -11.89 -28.54
N ASP A 220 22.51 -11.92 -29.14
CA ASP A 220 23.75 -11.48 -28.48
C ASP A 220 23.85 -9.96 -28.63
N LEU A 221 23.57 -9.23 -27.54
CA LEU A 221 23.59 -7.77 -27.47
C LEU A 221 24.78 -7.31 -26.62
N GLY A 222 25.46 -6.25 -27.04
CA GLY A 222 26.49 -5.62 -26.21
C GLY A 222 25.89 -5.00 -24.93
N GLU A 223 26.68 -4.81 -23.87
CA GLU A 223 26.20 -4.25 -22.59
C GLU A 223 25.42 -2.93 -22.75
N THR A 224 25.85 -2.07 -23.68
CA THR A 224 25.15 -0.80 -23.93
C THR A 224 23.79 -1.01 -24.57
N GLU A 225 23.69 -1.94 -25.52
CA GLU A 225 22.43 -2.29 -26.21
C GLU A 225 21.47 -3.01 -25.26
N ALA A 226 21.99 -3.87 -24.38
CA ALA A 226 21.25 -4.52 -23.31
C ALA A 226 20.56 -3.52 -22.36
N ILE A 227 21.31 -2.50 -21.94
CA ILE A 227 20.80 -1.41 -21.10
C ILE A 227 19.70 -0.64 -21.85
N TRP A 228 19.92 -0.31 -23.13
CA TRP A 228 18.93 0.38 -23.95
C TRP A 228 17.64 -0.43 -24.13
N VAL A 229 17.73 -1.73 -24.42
CA VAL A 229 16.58 -2.61 -24.57
C VAL A 229 15.80 -2.71 -23.26
N THR A 230 16.49 -2.87 -22.13
CA THR A 230 15.83 -2.93 -20.82
C THR A 230 15.13 -1.62 -20.48
N HIS A 231 15.69 -0.46 -20.85
CA HIS A 231 15.05 0.85 -20.70
C HIS A 231 13.91 1.12 -21.70
N LEU A 232 13.92 0.50 -22.87
CA LEU A 232 12.80 0.62 -23.81
C LEU A 232 11.60 -0.24 -23.39
N LEU A 233 11.87 -1.33 -22.66
CA LEU A 233 10.86 -2.27 -22.19
C LEU A 233 10.16 -1.81 -20.89
N GLY A 234 10.74 -0.86 -20.13
CA GLY A 234 10.22 -0.39 -18.86
C GLY A 234 10.08 1.12 -18.75
#